data_AF-A0A0D2HSK2-F1
#
_entry.id   AF-A0A0D2HSK2-F1
#
_cell.length_a   1.000
_cell.length_b   1.000
_cell.length_c   1.000
_cell.angle_alpha   90.00
_cell.angle_beta   90.00
_cell.angle_gamma   90.00
#
_symmetry.space_group_name_H-M   'P 1'
#
loop_
_entity.id
_entity.type
_entity.pdbx_description
1 polymer ?
#
loop_
_entity_poly.entity_id
_entity_poly.type
_entity_poly.pdbx_seq_one_letter_code
_entity_poly.pdbx_strand_id
1 'polypeptide(L)'
;MAGSAPPCQRGTAFRSAPTGSSSAFSSLVDRSIRAWATLNYANLDVDKASATERHAEKLRNLSSIDDLLLGREYWFFQSRESFLRQERLMKWSSSNLDQYVLFPIDYGFVNNKDCFFVSHYWRTSDHPDPDGVDLRMFIQDLKDAEWSYIWVDWTCMPQYDDGARTRLEEYYFRRMLTCIPMLVRDCAMAWRYPSFEPRAWILYEVAEYVLNHREYVKTPDNSLFIQHIVEMLAYNVRRVLDIHNYRCTNKSDMLLVTGWLEILKIVYGIFPDDVQTRQEVLDQINQPYTGTYANPFMDLKIDKAKGEVHHRGKVYSFTPVFHLAAHTSLPLLQHGAT
;
A
#
# COMPACT_ATOMS: atom_id res chain seq x y z
N MET A 1 -26.38 -35.36 -62.15
CA MET A 1 -26.91 -33.99 -62.30
C MET A 1 -27.12 -33.44 -60.89
N ALA A 2 -26.08 -33.01 -60.15
CA ALA A 2 -25.25 -31.82 -60.34
C ALA A 2 -26.08 -30.53 -60.42
N GLY A 3 -26.47 -30.01 -59.25
CA GLY A 3 -27.00 -28.67 -59.05
C GLY A 3 -26.09 -27.90 -58.12
N SER A 4 -25.35 -26.94 -58.68
CA SER A 4 -24.36 -26.09 -58.01
C SER A 4 -25.02 -24.92 -57.32
N ALA A 5 -24.69 -24.68 -56.04
CA ALA A 5 -24.97 -23.44 -55.33
C ALA A 5 -23.68 -22.58 -55.25
N PRO A 6 -23.79 -21.24 -55.30
CA PRO A 6 -22.65 -20.33 -55.44
C PRO A 6 -21.91 -20.08 -54.10
N PRO A 7 -20.63 -19.65 -54.14
CA PRO A 7 -19.84 -19.45 -52.93
C PRO A 7 -20.19 -18.12 -52.25
N CYS A 8 -20.55 -18.21 -50.97
CA CYS A 8 -20.74 -17.07 -50.08
C CYS A 8 -19.35 -16.53 -49.68
N GLN A 9 -18.97 -15.36 -50.22
CA GLN A 9 -17.75 -14.66 -49.86
C GLN A 9 -17.84 -14.18 -48.40
N ARG A 10 -17.05 -14.79 -47.51
CA ARG A 10 -16.77 -14.25 -46.17
C ARG A 10 -15.84 -13.05 -46.30
N GLY A 11 -16.40 -11.85 -46.35
CA GLY A 11 -15.68 -10.63 -46.01
C GLY A 11 -15.48 -10.58 -44.50
N THR A 12 -14.31 -11.02 -44.02
CA THR A 12 -13.85 -10.72 -42.66
C THR A 12 -13.48 -9.25 -42.59
N ALA A 13 -14.43 -8.42 -42.15
CA ALA A 13 -14.11 -7.11 -41.62
C ALA A 13 -13.26 -7.31 -40.36
N PHE A 14 -11.96 -6.99 -40.45
CA PHE A 14 -11.13 -6.74 -39.28
C PHE A 14 -11.79 -5.61 -38.48
N ARG A 15 -12.54 -5.96 -37.44
CA ARG A 15 -12.89 -5.01 -36.39
C ARG A 15 -11.61 -4.75 -35.60
N SER A 16 -10.95 -3.63 -35.90
CA SER A 16 -10.00 -3.03 -34.98
C SER A 16 -10.74 -2.65 -33.69
N ALA A 17 -10.36 -3.30 -32.59
CA ALA A 17 -10.69 -2.83 -31.24
C ALA A 17 -9.83 -1.59 -30.92
N PRO A 18 -10.28 -0.71 -30.01
CA PRO A 18 -10.15 0.73 -30.15
C PRO A 18 -8.82 1.31 -29.64
N THR A 19 -8.40 2.40 -30.27
CA THR A 19 -7.26 3.29 -29.98
C THR A 19 -7.32 4.02 -28.61
N GLY A 20 -8.22 3.62 -27.69
CA GLY A 20 -8.46 4.34 -26.42
C GLY A 20 -7.47 4.04 -25.29
N SER A 21 -6.96 2.80 -25.19
CA SER A 21 -6.13 2.36 -24.05
C SER A 21 -4.78 3.10 -23.96
N SER A 22 -4.12 3.33 -25.10
CA SER A 22 -2.84 4.05 -25.14
C SER A 22 -2.98 5.51 -24.70
N SER A 23 -4.07 6.20 -25.11
CA SER A 23 -4.28 7.61 -24.76
C SER A 23 -4.55 7.83 -23.26
N ALA A 24 -5.33 6.96 -22.63
CA ALA A 24 -5.62 7.05 -21.20
C ALA A 24 -4.37 6.80 -20.35
N PHE A 25 -3.54 5.83 -20.73
CA PHE A 25 -2.28 5.56 -20.04
C PHE A 25 -1.28 6.70 -20.19
N SER A 26 -1.08 7.25 -21.39
CA SER A 26 -0.22 8.44 -21.57
C SER A 26 -0.70 9.63 -20.73
N SER A 27 -2.02 9.84 -20.66
CA SER A 27 -2.61 10.88 -19.82
C SER A 27 -2.33 10.66 -18.32
N LEU A 28 -2.41 9.40 -17.84
CA LEU A 28 -2.02 9.03 -16.48
C LEU A 28 -0.56 9.37 -16.20
N VAL A 29 0.36 8.98 -17.10
CA VAL A 29 1.80 9.27 -16.98
C VAL A 29 2.05 10.78 -16.86
N ASP A 30 1.50 11.56 -17.78
CA ASP A 30 1.71 13.01 -17.80
C ASP A 30 1.11 13.71 -16.58
N ARG A 31 -0.08 13.31 -16.13
CA ARG A 31 -0.68 13.84 -14.90
C ARG A 31 0.15 13.50 -13.67
N SER A 32 0.69 12.29 -13.61
CA SER A 32 1.53 11.83 -12.48
C SER A 32 2.81 12.66 -12.39
N ILE A 33 3.51 12.87 -13.50
CA ILE A 33 4.74 13.68 -13.53
C ILE A 33 4.44 15.14 -13.13
N ARG A 34 3.32 15.71 -13.60
CA ARG A 34 2.88 17.06 -13.16
C ARG A 34 2.56 17.12 -11.68
N ALA A 35 1.92 16.08 -11.13
CA ALA A 35 1.60 16.00 -9.71
C ALA A 35 2.88 16.05 -8.85
N TRP A 36 3.97 15.39 -9.27
CA TRP A 36 5.23 15.40 -8.51
C TRP A 36 5.87 16.78 -8.41
N ALA A 37 5.72 17.62 -9.45
CA ALA A 37 6.25 18.97 -9.46
C ALA A 37 5.64 19.83 -8.34
N THR A 38 4.39 19.58 -7.94
CA THR A 38 3.69 20.37 -6.91
C THR A 38 3.88 19.85 -5.50
N LEU A 39 4.49 18.68 -5.30
CA LEU A 39 4.65 18.07 -3.99
C LEU A 39 5.63 18.82 -3.07
N ASN A 40 5.33 18.80 -1.78
CA ASN A 40 6.27 19.07 -0.71
C ASN A 40 7.25 17.89 -0.58
N TYR A 41 8.24 17.82 -1.46
CA TYR A 41 9.21 16.73 -1.49
C TYR A 41 9.96 16.64 -0.15
N ALA A 42 9.88 15.47 0.50
CA ALA A 42 10.32 15.31 1.88
C ALA A 42 11.77 14.83 2.03
N ASN A 43 12.40 14.34 0.96
CA ASN A 43 13.80 13.89 1.02
C ASN A 43 14.73 15.10 0.91
N LEU A 44 15.53 15.33 1.97
CA LEU A 44 16.46 16.46 2.06
C LEU A 44 17.85 16.16 1.48
N ASP A 45 18.17 14.87 1.29
CA ASP A 45 19.49 14.42 0.84
C ASP A 45 19.59 14.34 -0.69
N VAL A 46 18.45 14.29 -1.38
CA VAL A 46 18.38 14.16 -2.83
C VAL A 46 17.67 15.37 -3.42
N ASP A 47 18.24 15.95 -4.47
CA ASP A 47 17.59 17.03 -5.21
C ASP A 47 16.27 16.55 -5.86
N LYS A 48 15.19 17.28 -5.58
CA LYS A 48 13.84 16.97 -6.09
C LYS A 48 13.80 16.87 -7.61
N ALA A 49 14.46 17.79 -8.31
CA ALA A 49 14.40 17.82 -9.77
C ALA A 49 15.06 16.58 -10.37
N SER A 50 16.24 16.22 -9.86
CA SER A 50 16.98 15.02 -10.24
C SER A 50 16.20 13.73 -9.94
N ALA A 51 15.58 13.64 -8.74
CA ALA A 51 14.73 12.50 -8.39
C ALA A 51 13.50 12.40 -9.31
N THR A 52 12.87 13.53 -9.61
CA THR A 52 11.70 13.64 -10.49
C THR A 52 12.05 13.22 -11.92
N GLU A 53 13.17 13.69 -12.46
CA GLU A 53 13.62 13.35 -13.82
C GLU A 53 13.86 11.85 -13.96
N ARG A 54 14.60 11.24 -13.03
CA ARG A 54 14.87 9.80 -13.02
C ARG A 54 13.60 8.95 -13.02
N HIS A 55 12.61 9.28 -12.19
CA HIS A 55 11.34 8.55 -12.15
C HIS A 55 10.45 8.88 -13.36
N ALA A 56 10.50 10.09 -13.89
CA ALA A 56 9.76 10.48 -15.08
C ALA A 56 10.26 9.72 -16.33
N GLU A 57 11.58 9.56 -16.48
CA GLU A 57 12.17 8.75 -17.54
C GLU A 57 11.70 7.30 -17.46
N LYS A 58 11.80 6.68 -16.28
CA LYS A 58 11.30 5.31 -16.06
C LYS A 58 9.82 5.18 -16.43
N LEU A 59 8.97 6.08 -15.92
CA LEU A 59 7.54 6.01 -16.13
C LEU A 59 7.15 6.22 -17.61
N ARG A 60 7.83 7.13 -18.32
CA ARG A 60 7.63 7.37 -19.76
C ARG A 60 8.06 6.20 -20.64
N ASN A 61 9.01 5.38 -20.18
CA ASN A 61 9.45 4.19 -20.90
C ASN A 61 8.47 3.02 -20.82
N LEU A 62 7.42 3.12 -19.99
CA LEU A 62 6.35 2.12 -19.95
C LEU A 62 5.35 2.40 -21.07
N SER A 63 4.84 1.36 -21.72
CA SER A 63 3.94 1.49 -22.86
C SER A 63 2.47 1.24 -22.52
N SER A 64 2.21 0.60 -21.37
CA SER A 64 0.87 0.17 -20.97
C SER A 64 0.70 0.07 -19.45
N ILE A 65 -0.57 -0.07 -19.02
CA ILE A 65 -0.92 -0.39 -17.63
C ILE A 65 -0.30 -1.73 -17.19
N ASP A 66 -0.19 -2.71 -18.10
CA ASP A 66 0.39 -4.01 -17.79
C ASP A 66 1.88 -3.88 -17.46
N ASP A 67 2.62 -3.04 -18.21
CA ASP A 67 4.03 -2.75 -17.92
C ASP A 67 4.19 -2.09 -16.54
N LEU A 68 3.28 -1.19 -16.18
CA LEU A 68 3.26 -0.54 -14.87
C LEU A 68 3.02 -1.53 -13.73
N LEU A 69 2.02 -2.41 -13.88
CA LEU A 69 1.71 -3.42 -12.87
C LEU A 69 2.86 -4.43 -12.70
N LEU A 70 3.58 -4.75 -13.78
CA LEU A 70 4.80 -5.58 -13.75
C LEU A 70 5.96 -4.89 -13.03
N GLY A 71 6.15 -3.59 -13.26
CA GLY A 71 7.25 -2.81 -12.70
C GLY A 71 7.20 -2.70 -11.17
N ARG A 72 6.00 -2.52 -10.60
CA ARG A 72 5.76 -2.41 -9.14
C ARG A 72 6.52 -1.26 -8.46
N GLU A 73 6.83 -0.22 -9.22
CA GLU A 73 7.60 0.94 -8.74
C GLU A 73 6.71 2.14 -8.37
N TYR A 74 5.38 2.04 -8.52
CA TYR A 74 4.47 3.16 -8.31
C TYR A 74 3.19 2.76 -7.55
N TRP A 75 2.75 3.65 -6.67
CA TRP A 75 1.44 3.66 -6.03
C TRP A 75 0.41 4.37 -6.89
N PHE A 76 -0.81 3.86 -6.98
CA PHE A 76 -1.94 4.69 -7.39
C PHE A 76 -2.39 5.54 -6.20
N PHE A 77 -2.69 6.81 -6.46
CA PHE A 77 -3.38 7.72 -5.54
C PHE A 77 -4.55 8.37 -6.28
N GLN A 78 -5.59 8.75 -5.54
CA GLN A 78 -6.64 9.61 -6.07
C GLN A 78 -6.32 11.07 -5.75
N SER A 79 -6.55 11.97 -6.71
CA SER A 79 -6.52 13.41 -6.41
C SER A 79 -7.71 13.78 -5.52
N ARG A 80 -7.57 14.87 -4.75
CA ARG A 80 -8.66 15.42 -3.95
C ARG A 80 -9.92 15.64 -4.77
N GLU A 81 -9.80 16.25 -5.94
CA GLU A 81 -10.93 16.50 -6.84
C GLU A 81 -11.63 15.19 -7.27
N SER A 82 -10.85 14.16 -7.62
CA SER A 82 -11.37 12.84 -8.00
C SER A 82 -12.09 12.16 -6.85
N PHE A 83 -11.51 12.20 -5.64
CA PHE A 83 -12.09 11.60 -4.45
C PHE A 83 -13.41 12.27 -4.03
N LEU A 84 -13.45 13.60 -4.00
CA LEU A 84 -14.62 14.36 -3.57
C LEU A 84 -15.83 14.24 -4.52
N ARG A 85 -15.61 13.84 -5.79
CA ARG A 85 -16.69 13.65 -6.77
C ARG A 85 -17.41 12.30 -6.66
N GLN A 86 -16.88 11.38 -5.87
CA GLN A 86 -17.46 10.04 -5.74
C GLN A 86 -18.75 10.09 -4.91
N GLU A 87 -19.70 9.20 -5.22
CA GLU A 87 -20.91 9.01 -4.40
C GLU A 87 -20.68 8.01 -3.26
N ARG A 88 -19.71 7.11 -3.45
CA ARG A 88 -19.22 6.10 -2.51
C ARG A 88 -17.79 5.71 -2.86
N LEU A 89 -17.07 5.02 -1.97
CA LEU A 89 -15.70 4.57 -2.27
C LEU A 89 -15.69 3.68 -3.52
N MET A 90 -15.19 4.23 -4.62
CA MET A 90 -15.18 3.53 -5.91
C MET A 90 -14.04 2.52 -5.96
N LYS A 91 -14.38 1.28 -6.31
CA LYS A 91 -13.41 0.22 -6.52
C LYS A 91 -12.38 0.62 -7.58
N TRP A 92 -11.12 0.27 -7.34
CA TRP A 92 -10.06 0.46 -8.34
C TRP A 92 -10.42 -0.18 -9.69
N SER A 93 -10.06 0.48 -10.79
CA SER A 93 -10.28 -0.05 -12.14
C SER A 93 -9.22 0.42 -13.12
N SER A 94 -8.61 -0.52 -13.84
CA SER A 94 -7.70 -0.25 -14.97
C SER A 94 -8.39 0.43 -16.16
N SER A 95 -9.73 0.41 -16.23
CA SER A 95 -10.51 1.06 -17.28
C SER A 95 -10.84 2.53 -16.99
N ASN A 96 -10.54 3.02 -15.79
CA ASN A 96 -10.89 4.38 -15.35
C ASN A 96 -9.67 5.13 -14.79
N LEU A 97 -8.62 5.23 -15.60
CA LEU A 97 -7.33 5.78 -15.19
C LEU A 97 -7.37 7.27 -14.85
N ASP A 98 -8.39 8.00 -15.31
CA ASP A 98 -8.55 9.44 -15.11
C ASP A 98 -8.73 9.83 -13.64
N GLN A 99 -9.10 8.87 -12.78
CA GLN A 99 -9.24 9.09 -11.35
C GLN A 99 -7.92 9.09 -10.58
N TYR A 100 -6.82 8.68 -11.23
CA TYR A 100 -5.56 8.39 -10.54
C TYR A 100 -4.40 9.26 -11.00
N VAL A 101 -3.43 9.34 -10.09
CA VAL A 101 -2.02 9.69 -10.34
C VAL A 101 -1.13 8.57 -9.77
N LEU A 102 0.10 8.49 -10.24
CA LEU A 102 1.09 7.49 -9.85
C LEU A 102 2.19 8.13 -9.04
N PHE A 103 2.50 7.62 -7.85
CA PHE A 103 3.58 8.13 -7.00
C PHE A 103 4.68 7.07 -6.90
N PRO A 104 5.96 7.43 -7.12
CA PRO A 104 7.05 6.48 -6.94
C PRO A 104 7.06 5.86 -5.54
N ILE A 105 7.34 4.56 -5.47
CA ILE A 105 7.64 3.88 -4.20
C ILE A 105 9.09 4.17 -3.85
N ASP A 106 9.37 5.42 -3.51
CA ASP A 106 10.68 5.95 -3.17
C ASP A 106 10.54 7.11 -2.18
N TYR A 107 11.56 7.30 -1.34
CA TYR A 107 11.50 8.28 -0.26
C TYR A 107 11.35 9.70 -0.80
N GLY A 108 10.47 10.49 -0.16
CA GLY A 108 10.23 11.90 -0.47
C GLY A 108 9.03 12.19 -1.37
N PHE A 109 8.49 11.21 -2.10
CA PHE A 109 7.32 11.41 -2.96
C PHE A 109 5.97 11.30 -2.25
N VAL A 110 5.94 10.66 -1.09
CA VAL A 110 4.78 10.61 -0.19
C VAL A 110 5.14 11.39 1.07
N ASN A 111 4.20 12.19 1.59
CA ASN A 111 4.41 12.99 2.80
C ASN A 111 3.09 13.34 3.49
N ASN A 112 3.18 13.75 4.76
CA ASN A 112 2.03 13.98 5.63
C ASN A 112 1.36 15.35 5.47
N LYS A 113 1.81 16.17 4.51
CA LYS A 113 1.15 17.43 4.15
C LYS A 113 0.26 17.26 2.93
N ASP A 114 0.74 16.54 1.93
CA ASP A 114 0.02 16.39 0.65
C ASP A 114 -0.84 15.13 0.60
N CYS A 115 -0.47 14.08 1.33
CA CYS A 115 -1.02 12.74 1.17
C CYS A 115 -1.75 12.27 2.44
N PHE A 116 -2.96 11.75 2.26
CA PHE A 116 -3.68 11.01 3.28
C PHE A 116 -3.69 9.51 2.97
N PHE A 117 -3.48 8.70 4.00
CA PHE A 117 -3.79 7.27 4.00
C PHE A 117 -5.06 7.06 4.82
N VAL A 118 -6.00 6.28 4.26
CA VAL A 118 -7.27 5.96 4.91
C VAL A 118 -7.24 4.53 5.44
N SER A 119 -7.46 4.38 6.74
CA SER A 119 -7.77 3.09 7.34
C SER A 119 -9.17 3.07 7.91
N HIS A 120 -9.94 2.03 7.56
CA HIS A 120 -11.36 1.95 7.88
C HIS A 120 -11.85 0.50 7.98
N TYR A 121 -12.99 0.31 8.62
CA TYR A 121 -13.68 -0.97 8.55
C TYR A 121 -14.45 -1.12 7.24
N TRP A 122 -14.37 -2.31 6.66
CA TRP A 122 -15.32 -2.74 5.65
C TRP A 122 -16.69 -2.98 6.30
N ARG A 123 -17.73 -2.38 5.71
CA ARG A 123 -19.12 -2.53 6.17
C ARG A 123 -19.76 -3.84 5.73
N THR A 124 -19.35 -4.37 4.57
CA THR A 124 -19.80 -5.68 4.06
C THR A 124 -18.60 -6.46 3.52
N SER A 125 -18.79 -7.73 3.18
CA SER A 125 -17.75 -8.56 2.53
C SER A 125 -17.45 -8.12 1.10
N ASP A 126 -18.41 -7.49 0.44
CA ASP A 126 -18.37 -7.27 -1.01
C ASP A 126 -17.98 -5.83 -1.36
N HIS A 127 -18.24 -4.90 -0.45
CA HIS A 127 -17.94 -3.49 -0.63
C HIS A 127 -17.69 -2.81 0.73
N PRO A 128 -16.60 -2.04 0.88
CA PRO A 128 -16.30 -1.39 2.16
C PRO A 128 -17.33 -0.32 2.53
N ASP A 129 -17.82 0.44 1.55
CA ASP A 129 -18.77 1.54 1.76
C ASP A 129 -19.91 1.55 0.73
N PRO A 130 -20.84 0.57 0.75
CA PRO A 130 -21.84 0.39 -0.32
C PRO A 130 -22.77 1.60 -0.50
N ASP A 131 -23.05 2.31 0.60
CA ASP A 131 -24.00 3.43 0.68
C ASP A 131 -23.30 4.81 0.76
N GLY A 132 -21.98 4.85 0.63
CA GLY A 132 -21.19 6.10 0.64
C GLY A 132 -21.12 6.82 2.00
N VAL A 133 -21.46 6.15 3.10
CA VAL A 133 -21.54 6.78 4.41
C VAL A 133 -20.14 7.10 4.92
N ASP A 134 -19.17 6.20 4.76
CA ASP A 134 -17.80 6.46 5.23
C ASP A 134 -17.15 7.53 4.37
N LEU A 135 -17.36 7.51 3.04
CA LEU A 135 -16.92 8.57 2.15
C LEU A 135 -17.43 9.94 2.60
N ARG A 136 -18.75 10.08 2.85
CA ARG A 136 -19.32 11.36 3.31
C ARG A 136 -18.71 11.85 4.62
N MET A 137 -18.39 10.93 5.53
CA MET A 137 -17.74 11.27 6.80
C MET A 137 -16.28 11.68 6.60
N PHE A 138 -15.53 11.00 5.71
CA PHE A 138 -14.17 11.44 5.34
C PHE A 138 -14.16 12.83 4.69
N ILE A 139 -15.10 13.09 3.78
CA ILE A 139 -15.25 14.41 3.16
C ILE A 139 -15.48 15.49 4.23
N GLN A 140 -16.34 15.20 5.21
CA GLN A 140 -16.63 16.13 6.30
C GLN A 140 -15.41 16.36 7.21
N ASP A 141 -14.71 15.30 7.60
CA ASP A 141 -13.55 15.40 8.51
C ASP A 141 -12.36 16.10 7.84
N LEU A 142 -12.20 15.92 6.52
CA LEU A 142 -11.09 16.48 5.74
C LEU A 142 -11.44 17.79 5.03
N LYS A 143 -12.62 18.38 5.29
CA LYS A 143 -13.11 19.56 4.57
C LYS A 143 -12.18 20.78 4.72
N ASP A 144 -11.68 20.99 5.94
CA ASP A 144 -10.85 22.13 6.33
C ASP A 144 -9.35 21.80 6.30
N ALA A 145 -8.99 20.54 6.02
CA ALA A 145 -7.62 20.13 5.87
C ALA A 145 -7.08 20.54 4.49
N GLU A 146 -5.83 20.99 4.47
CA GLU A 146 -5.05 21.12 3.24
C GLU A 146 -4.45 19.76 2.88
N TRP A 147 -4.80 19.25 1.71
CA TRP A 147 -4.27 18.00 1.17
C TRP A 147 -4.55 17.94 -0.34
N SER A 148 -3.79 17.10 -1.03
CA SER A 148 -3.84 16.98 -2.49
C SER A 148 -4.20 15.57 -2.96
N TYR A 149 -3.74 14.54 -2.25
CA TYR A 149 -3.86 13.15 -2.64
C TYR A 149 -4.33 12.28 -1.49
N ILE A 150 -5.08 11.23 -1.82
CA ILE A 150 -5.58 10.28 -0.85
C ILE A 150 -5.43 8.86 -1.37
N TRP A 151 -5.10 7.97 -0.44
CA TRP A 151 -4.90 6.56 -0.67
C TRP A 151 -5.87 5.76 0.18
N VAL A 152 -6.67 4.93 -0.48
CA VAL A 152 -7.55 3.94 0.15
C VAL A 152 -7.29 2.62 -0.53
N ASP A 153 -7.07 1.55 0.23
CA ASP A 153 -6.79 0.21 -0.30
C ASP A 153 -7.76 -0.21 -1.42
N TRP A 154 -9.07 -0.06 -1.18
CA TRP A 154 -10.16 -0.40 -2.09
C TRP A 154 -10.12 0.39 -3.40
N THR A 155 -9.77 1.67 -3.32
CA THR A 155 -9.83 2.58 -4.47
C THR A 155 -8.50 2.64 -5.24
N CYS A 156 -7.37 2.32 -4.58
CA CYS A 156 -6.02 2.53 -5.10
C CYS A 156 -5.25 1.23 -5.38
N MET A 157 -5.84 0.06 -5.16
CA MET A 157 -5.21 -1.23 -5.49
C MET A 157 -6.20 -2.15 -6.21
N PRO A 158 -5.72 -3.04 -7.11
CA PRO A 158 -6.57 -4.06 -7.72
C PRO A 158 -7.31 -4.90 -6.68
N GLN A 159 -8.64 -4.94 -6.81
CA GLN A 159 -9.55 -5.70 -5.94
C GLN A 159 -10.12 -6.91 -6.70
N TYR A 160 -10.65 -7.89 -5.98
CA TYR A 160 -11.32 -9.04 -6.62
C TYR A 160 -12.57 -8.58 -7.39
N ASP A 161 -12.66 -8.86 -8.69
CA ASP A 161 -13.83 -8.60 -9.55
C ASP A 161 -14.47 -9.90 -9.99
N ASP A 162 -15.78 -10.06 -9.74
CA ASP A 162 -16.59 -11.22 -10.13
C ASP A 162 -15.85 -12.58 -10.10
N GLY A 163 -15.04 -12.79 -9.05
CA GLY A 163 -14.33 -14.03 -8.77
C GLY A 163 -12.81 -14.05 -8.95
N ALA A 164 -12.14 -13.07 -9.57
CA ALA A 164 -10.66 -13.08 -9.65
C ALA A 164 -10.00 -11.73 -9.97
N ARG A 165 -8.79 -11.51 -9.45
CA ARG A 165 -7.81 -10.60 -10.06
C ARG A 165 -7.13 -11.29 -11.23
N THR A 166 -6.73 -10.52 -12.26
CA THR A 166 -5.80 -11.04 -13.26
C THR A 166 -4.46 -11.41 -12.62
N ARG A 167 -3.63 -12.19 -13.31
CA ARG A 167 -2.30 -12.56 -12.79
C ARG A 167 -1.42 -11.35 -12.50
N LEU A 168 -1.49 -10.31 -13.34
CA LEU A 168 -0.71 -9.08 -13.17
C LEU A 168 -1.22 -8.24 -12.00
N GLU A 169 -2.54 -8.11 -11.86
CA GLU A 169 -3.17 -7.44 -10.73
C GLU A 169 -2.87 -8.14 -9.41
N GLU A 170 -2.93 -9.46 -9.36
CA GLU A 170 -2.53 -10.25 -8.18
C GLU A 170 -1.05 -10.04 -7.84
N TYR A 171 -0.19 -10.00 -8.86
CA TYR A 171 1.25 -9.78 -8.70
C TYR A 171 1.55 -8.38 -8.14
N TYR A 172 0.91 -7.36 -8.69
CA TYR A 172 1.00 -5.98 -8.20
C TYR A 172 0.44 -5.87 -6.77
N PHE A 173 -0.77 -6.38 -6.54
CA PHE A 173 -1.46 -6.33 -5.25
C PHE A 173 -0.62 -6.92 -4.12
N ARG A 174 -0.06 -8.13 -4.31
CA ARG A 174 0.79 -8.77 -3.29
C ARG A 174 2.02 -7.93 -2.95
N ARG A 175 2.64 -7.30 -3.95
CA ARG A 175 3.79 -6.42 -3.70
C ARG A 175 3.34 -5.17 -2.93
N MET A 176 2.26 -4.54 -3.36
CA MET A 176 1.74 -3.34 -2.71
C MET A 176 1.41 -3.58 -1.23
N LEU A 177 0.82 -4.73 -0.87
CA LEU A 177 0.59 -5.08 0.54
C LEU A 177 1.86 -5.00 1.40
N THR A 178 3.02 -5.39 0.86
CA THR A 178 4.29 -5.34 1.61
C THR A 178 4.83 -3.93 1.83
N CYS A 179 4.35 -2.96 1.05
CA CYS A 179 4.82 -1.57 1.10
C CYS A 179 3.82 -0.63 1.77
N ILE A 180 2.60 -1.08 2.13
CA ILE A 180 1.61 -0.29 2.89
C ILE A 180 2.19 0.37 4.15
N PRO A 181 3.04 -0.30 4.97
CA PRO A 181 3.60 0.35 6.15
C PRO A 181 4.38 1.63 5.85
N MET A 182 4.98 1.76 4.65
CA MET A 182 5.64 3.01 4.23
C MET A 182 4.62 4.14 4.10
N LEU A 183 3.45 3.87 3.49
CA LEU A 183 2.38 4.85 3.39
C LEU A 183 1.88 5.29 4.78
N VAL A 184 1.77 4.36 5.73
CA VAL A 184 1.35 4.67 7.10
C VAL A 184 2.37 5.55 7.84
N ARG A 185 3.67 5.40 7.53
CA ARG A 185 4.73 6.24 8.10
C ARG A 185 4.81 7.63 7.45
N ASP A 186 4.55 7.71 6.15
CA ASP A 186 4.80 8.92 5.38
C ASP A 186 3.56 9.80 5.20
N CYS A 187 2.35 9.24 5.17
CA CYS A 187 1.10 10.00 5.00
C CYS A 187 0.55 10.58 6.31
N ALA A 188 -0.31 11.59 6.18
CA ALA A 188 -1.29 11.89 7.22
C ALA A 188 -2.35 10.78 7.26
N MET A 189 -3.00 10.61 8.40
CA MET A 189 -3.94 9.50 8.59
C MET A 189 -5.38 9.99 8.71
N ALA A 190 -6.29 9.30 8.02
CA ALA A 190 -7.73 9.39 8.25
C ALA A 190 -8.25 8.02 8.68
N TRP A 191 -9.05 8.02 9.75
CA TRP A 191 -9.52 6.80 10.41
C TRP A 191 -11.04 6.73 10.36
N ARG A 192 -11.59 5.52 10.23
CA ARG A 192 -13.04 5.30 10.42
C ARG A 192 -13.34 3.98 11.10
N TYR A 193 -13.54 4.03 12.42
CA TYR A 193 -13.81 2.89 13.28
C TYR A 193 -14.99 3.16 14.22
N PRO A 194 -16.23 3.29 13.70
CA PRO A 194 -17.38 3.76 14.47
C PRO A 194 -17.71 2.91 15.70
N SER A 195 -17.34 1.63 15.68
CA SER A 195 -17.38 0.74 16.84
C SER A 195 -16.14 -0.12 16.87
N PHE A 196 -15.47 -0.20 18.02
CA PHE A 196 -14.26 -1.01 18.13
C PHE A 196 -14.49 -2.48 17.76
N GLU A 197 -13.69 -2.95 16.81
CA GLU A 197 -13.49 -4.36 16.52
C GLU A 197 -12.00 -4.68 16.60
N PRO A 198 -11.60 -5.78 17.28
CA PRO A 198 -10.20 -6.12 17.48
C PRO A 198 -9.64 -6.77 16.21
N ARG A 199 -9.46 -5.97 15.14
CA ARG A 199 -8.85 -6.40 13.88
C ARG A 199 -7.34 -6.18 13.94
N ALA A 200 -6.57 -7.26 13.83
CA ALA A 200 -5.14 -7.22 14.10
C ALA A 200 -4.36 -6.38 13.06
N TRP A 201 -4.75 -6.41 11.78
CA TRP A 201 -4.16 -5.55 10.75
C TRP A 201 -4.34 -4.06 11.05
N ILE A 202 -5.49 -3.65 11.59
CA ILE A 202 -5.73 -2.26 12.00
C ILE A 202 -4.89 -1.89 13.21
N LEU A 203 -4.76 -2.79 14.20
CA LEU A 203 -3.83 -2.56 15.31
C LEU A 203 -2.41 -2.33 14.81
N TYR A 204 -1.97 -3.09 13.81
CA TYR A 204 -0.66 -2.93 13.20
C TYR A 204 -0.51 -1.58 12.49
N GLU A 205 -1.49 -1.14 11.69
CA GLU A 205 -1.47 0.18 11.05
C GLU A 205 -1.43 1.32 12.09
N VAL A 206 -2.25 1.23 13.14
CA VAL A 206 -2.22 2.24 14.22
C VAL A 206 -0.88 2.19 14.97
N ALA A 207 -0.29 1.01 15.17
CA ALA A 207 1.02 0.85 15.82
C ALA A 207 2.16 1.42 14.97
N GLU A 208 2.16 1.14 13.65
CA GLU A 208 3.10 1.74 12.69
C GLU A 208 3.05 3.27 12.78
N TYR A 209 1.85 3.86 12.78
CA TYR A 209 1.68 5.30 12.90
C TYR A 209 2.18 5.83 14.25
N VAL A 210 1.64 5.32 15.36
CA VAL A 210 1.90 5.82 16.72
C VAL A 210 3.37 5.70 17.12
N LEU A 211 4.01 4.57 16.78
CA LEU A 211 5.38 4.30 17.20
C LEU A 211 6.42 4.96 16.30
N ASN A 212 6.05 5.43 15.10
CA ASN A 212 6.97 6.06 14.16
C ASN A 212 6.65 7.53 13.88
N HIS A 213 5.94 8.19 14.78
CA HIS A 213 5.73 9.64 14.73
C HIS A 213 6.11 10.27 16.07
N ARG A 214 6.69 11.48 16.01
CA ARG A 214 7.02 12.25 17.22
C ARG A 214 5.75 12.69 17.95
N GLU A 215 4.76 13.10 17.18
CA GLU A 215 3.42 13.45 17.63
C GLU A 215 2.43 12.68 16.77
N TYR A 216 1.40 12.12 17.40
CA TYR A 216 0.35 11.37 16.71
C TYR A 216 -1.02 11.90 17.12
N VAL A 217 -1.96 11.86 16.18
CA VAL A 217 -3.33 12.33 16.41
C VAL A 217 -4.14 11.22 17.07
N LYS A 218 -4.68 11.51 18.26
CA LYS A 218 -5.66 10.66 18.94
C LYS A 218 -7.08 11.14 18.60
N THR A 219 -7.90 10.22 18.08
CA THR A 219 -9.33 10.42 17.81
C THR A 219 -10.15 9.39 18.59
N PRO A 220 -11.48 9.55 18.68
CA PRO A 220 -12.34 8.51 19.25
C PRO A 220 -12.12 7.15 18.58
N ASP A 221 -12.03 7.12 17.24
CA ASP A 221 -11.90 5.90 16.44
C ASP A 221 -10.61 5.13 16.77
N ASN A 222 -9.47 5.80 16.93
CA ASN A 222 -8.19 5.11 17.17
C ASN A 222 -7.80 5.01 18.67
N SER A 223 -8.57 5.63 19.57
CA SER A 223 -8.20 5.78 20.98
C SER A 223 -7.95 4.46 21.71
N LEU A 224 -8.80 3.45 21.47
CA LEU A 224 -8.68 2.16 22.14
C LEU A 224 -7.52 1.34 21.58
N PHE A 225 -7.26 1.43 20.27
CA PHE A 225 -6.07 0.82 19.66
C PHE A 225 -4.79 1.42 20.25
N ILE A 226 -4.73 2.74 20.42
CA ILE A 226 -3.59 3.43 21.07
C ILE A 226 -3.40 2.91 22.50
N GLN A 227 -4.48 2.74 23.27
CA GLN A 227 -4.38 2.15 24.60
C GLN A 227 -3.76 0.74 24.55
N HIS A 228 -4.24 -0.11 23.65
CA HIS A 228 -3.69 -1.46 23.49
C HIS A 228 -2.22 -1.43 23.05
N ILE A 229 -1.79 -0.44 22.25
CA ILE A 229 -0.37 -0.24 21.91
C ILE A 229 0.46 0.10 23.14
N VAL A 230 -0.01 1.00 24.01
CA VAL A 230 0.67 1.30 25.28
C VAL A 230 0.78 0.04 26.16
N GLU A 231 -0.27 -0.78 26.21
CA GLU A 231 -0.24 -2.08 26.90
C GLU A 231 0.79 -3.03 26.27
N MET A 232 0.92 -3.07 24.94
CA MET A 232 1.94 -3.90 24.26
C MET A 232 3.36 -3.47 24.63
N LEU A 233 3.61 -2.16 24.74
CA LEU A 233 4.91 -1.63 25.17
C LEU A 233 5.23 -2.02 26.62
N ALA A 234 4.24 -1.93 27.52
CA ALA A 234 4.39 -2.27 28.93
C ALA A 234 4.50 -3.79 29.17
N TYR A 235 3.80 -4.60 28.37
CA TYR A 235 3.70 -6.04 28.52
C TYR A 235 4.24 -6.77 27.29
N ASN A 236 3.63 -7.90 26.90
CA ASN A 236 4.00 -8.67 25.73
C ASN A 236 2.90 -8.54 24.66
N VAL A 237 3.30 -8.43 23.39
CA VAL A 237 2.37 -8.29 22.25
C VAL A 237 1.31 -9.39 22.24
N ARG A 238 1.73 -10.66 22.30
CA ARG A 238 0.80 -11.81 22.25
C ARG A 238 -0.22 -11.77 23.36
N ARG A 239 0.21 -11.42 24.58
CA ARG A 239 -0.70 -11.28 25.73
C ARG A 239 -1.81 -10.26 25.46
N VAL A 240 -1.47 -9.11 24.86
CA VAL A 240 -2.45 -8.06 24.53
C VAL A 240 -3.37 -8.53 23.41
N LEU A 241 -2.83 -9.19 22.39
CA LEU A 241 -3.62 -9.77 21.30
C LEU A 241 -4.65 -10.78 21.83
N ASP A 242 -4.25 -11.64 22.76
CA ASP A 242 -5.11 -12.66 23.37
C ASP A 242 -6.18 -12.04 24.28
N ILE A 243 -5.80 -11.15 25.21
CA ILE A 243 -6.73 -10.52 26.17
C ILE A 243 -7.85 -9.76 25.45
N HIS A 244 -7.51 -9.05 24.37
CA HIS A 244 -8.45 -8.22 23.62
C HIS A 244 -9.05 -8.94 22.40
N ASN A 245 -8.79 -10.24 22.24
CA ASN A 245 -9.36 -11.11 21.20
C ASN A 245 -9.11 -10.60 19.77
N TYR A 246 -7.89 -10.15 19.49
CA TYR A 246 -7.49 -9.69 18.17
C TYR A 246 -7.50 -10.82 17.13
N ARG A 247 -8.01 -10.50 15.93
CA ARG A 247 -8.18 -11.46 14.83
C ARG A 247 -7.89 -10.86 13.46
N CYS A 248 -7.46 -11.70 12.54
CA CYS A 248 -7.43 -11.43 11.11
C CYS A 248 -8.56 -12.19 10.42
N THR A 249 -9.08 -11.63 9.31
CA THR A 249 -10.04 -12.34 8.44
C THR A 249 -9.43 -13.65 7.94
N ASN A 250 -8.18 -13.60 7.47
CA ASN A 250 -7.40 -14.78 7.19
C ASN A 250 -6.57 -15.16 8.42
N LYS A 251 -6.87 -16.33 9.02
CA LYS A 251 -6.21 -16.78 10.24
C LYS A 251 -4.69 -16.98 10.06
N SER A 252 -4.22 -17.30 8.86
CA SER A 252 -2.78 -17.46 8.61
C SER A 252 -2.00 -16.16 8.82
N ASP A 253 -2.65 -15.00 8.68
CA ASP A 253 -2.00 -13.70 8.79
C ASP A 253 -1.68 -13.33 10.24
N MET A 254 -2.30 -13.99 11.23
CA MET A 254 -2.10 -13.65 12.63
C MET A 254 -0.63 -13.78 13.06
N LEU A 255 0.08 -14.79 12.57
CA LEU A 255 1.51 -14.95 12.87
C LEU A 255 2.34 -13.81 12.27
N LEU A 256 2.01 -13.41 11.04
CA LEU A 256 2.69 -12.33 10.34
C LEU A 256 2.49 -10.99 11.07
N VAL A 257 1.24 -10.65 11.40
CA VAL A 257 0.90 -9.42 12.12
C VAL A 257 1.53 -9.39 13.51
N THR A 258 1.50 -10.52 14.22
CA THR A 258 2.14 -10.64 15.54
C THR A 258 3.63 -10.35 15.46
N GLY A 259 4.33 -10.95 14.49
CA GLY A 259 5.77 -10.73 14.32
C GLY A 259 6.11 -9.27 13.99
N TRP A 260 5.32 -8.61 13.14
CA TRP A 260 5.52 -7.20 12.83
C TRP A 260 5.26 -6.27 14.03
N LEU A 261 4.21 -6.53 14.82
CA LEU A 261 3.97 -5.80 16.07
C LEU A 261 5.11 -5.99 17.08
N GLU A 262 5.67 -7.20 17.19
CA GLU A 262 6.84 -7.47 18.03
C GLU A 262 8.10 -6.73 17.54
N ILE A 263 8.33 -6.70 16.22
CA ILE A 263 9.42 -5.91 15.62
C ILE A 263 9.25 -4.42 15.95
N LEU A 264 8.06 -3.85 15.74
CA LEU A 264 7.78 -2.44 16.04
C LEU A 264 8.08 -2.10 17.50
N LYS A 265 7.62 -2.94 18.42
CA LYS A 265 7.91 -2.80 19.85
C LYS A 265 9.42 -2.82 20.12
N ILE A 266 10.16 -3.78 19.54
CA ILE A 266 11.61 -3.92 19.76
C ILE A 266 12.36 -2.71 19.21
N VAL A 267 12.08 -2.31 17.96
CA VAL A 267 12.72 -1.15 17.31
C VAL A 267 12.41 0.13 18.08
N TYR A 268 11.18 0.33 18.54
CA TYR A 268 10.81 1.43 19.42
C TYR A 268 11.59 1.42 20.74
N GLY A 269 11.74 0.25 21.37
CA GLY A 269 12.51 0.12 22.61
C GLY A 269 14.01 0.36 22.44
N ILE A 270 14.57 0.11 21.25
CA ILE A 270 15.97 0.38 20.92
C ILE A 270 16.18 1.88 20.66
N PHE A 271 15.25 2.52 19.96
CA PHE A 271 15.35 3.91 19.52
C PHE A 271 14.11 4.73 19.96
N PRO A 272 13.83 4.94 21.25
CA PRO A 272 12.56 5.52 21.72
C PRO A 272 12.32 6.96 21.23
N ASP A 273 13.36 7.79 21.20
CA ASP A 273 13.25 9.21 20.86
C ASP A 273 13.76 9.56 19.46
N ASP A 274 14.22 8.56 18.69
CA ASP A 274 14.80 8.73 17.37
C ASP A 274 13.87 8.15 16.28
N VAL A 275 12.86 8.94 15.92
CA VAL A 275 11.87 8.58 14.90
C VAL A 275 12.54 8.28 13.56
N GLN A 276 13.51 9.10 13.15
CA GLN A 276 14.16 8.98 11.86
C GLN A 276 14.86 7.62 11.73
N THR A 277 15.68 7.24 12.72
CA THR A 277 16.36 5.95 12.72
C THR A 277 15.35 4.79 12.72
N ARG A 278 14.23 4.89 13.45
CA ARG A 278 13.18 3.85 13.42
C ARG A 278 12.61 3.68 12.02
N GLN A 279 12.22 4.77 11.38
CA GLN A 279 11.65 4.74 10.03
C GLN A 279 12.65 4.17 9.02
N GLU A 280 13.91 4.61 9.06
CA GLU A 280 14.99 4.10 8.19
C GLU A 280 15.20 2.59 8.36
N VAL A 281 15.26 2.10 9.61
CA VAL A 281 15.39 0.66 9.89
C VAL A 281 14.17 -0.11 9.36
N LEU A 282 12.96 0.39 9.61
CA LEU A 282 11.71 -0.24 9.18
C LEU A 282 11.57 -0.28 7.65
N ASP A 283 11.98 0.77 6.95
CA ASP A 283 11.99 0.84 5.49
C ASP A 283 12.91 -0.22 4.88
N GLN A 284 14.09 -0.43 5.48
CA GLN A 284 15.05 -1.44 5.02
C GLN A 284 14.52 -2.86 5.20
N ILE A 285 13.88 -3.14 6.34
CA ILE A 285 13.36 -4.49 6.62
C ILE A 285 12.01 -4.76 5.94
N ASN A 286 11.23 -3.73 5.58
CA ASN A 286 9.97 -3.90 4.83
C ASN A 286 10.19 -4.27 3.37
N GLN A 287 11.42 -4.12 2.85
CA GLN A 287 11.75 -4.64 1.54
C GLN A 287 11.54 -6.17 1.51
N PRO A 288 10.76 -6.69 0.55
CA PRO A 288 10.33 -8.10 0.55
C PRO A 288 11.47 -9.09 0.25
N TYR A 289 12.61 -8.63 -0.27
CA TYR A 289 13.79 -9.47 -0.49
C TYR A 289 14.80 -9.40 0.67
N THR A 290 14.62 -8.47 1.62
CA THR A 290 15.47 -8.39 2.80
C THR A 290 15.08 -9.51 3.73
N GLY A 291 15.85 -10.60 3.79
CA GLY A 291 15.69 -11.61 4.85
C GLY A 291 16.35 -11.18 6.16
N THR A 292 17.52 -10.56 6.03
CA THR A 292 18.33 -10.04 7.13
C THR A 292 18.82 -8.64 6.79
N TYR A 293 18.66 -7.72 7.73
CA TYR A 293 19.24 -6.37 7.69
C TYR A 293 20.35 -6.27 8.73
N ALA A 294 21.47 -5.64 8.37
CA ALA A 294 22.58 -5.40 9.29
C ALA A 294 23.15 -4.00 9.06
N ASN A 295 23.31 -3.25 10.15
CA ASN A 295 23.93 -1.94 10.17
C ASN A 295 25.01 -1.91 11.26
N PRO A 296 26.31 -2.05 10.88
CA PRO A 296 27.42 -2.05 11.83
C PRO A 296 27.57 -0.73 12.59
N PHE A 297 27.20 0.41 12.01
CA PHE A 297 27.30 1.71 12.66
C PHE A 297 26.29 1.87 13.80
N MET A 298 25.11 1.25 13.65
CA MET A 298 24.10 1.18 14.69
C MET A 298 24.31 0.00 15.65
N ASP A 299 25.31 -0.86 15.39
CA ASP A 299 25.46 -2.18 16.02
C ASP A 299 24.13 -2.96 16.04
N LEU A 300 23.43 -2.96 14.90
CA LEU A 300 22.08 -3.51 14.75
C LEU A 300 22.06 -4.61 13.69
N LYS A 301 21.43 -5.74 14.00
CA LYS A 301 21.09 -6.77 13.01
C LYS A 301 19.70 -7.32 13.26
N ILE A 302 18.88 -7.40 12.23
CA ILE A 302 17.51 -7.93 12.27
C ILE A 302 17.44 -9.10 11.29
N ASP A 303 17.18 -10.31 11.79
CA ASP A 303 16.98 -11.53 11.00
C ASP A 303 15.50 -11.93 11.05
N LYS A 304 14.75 -11.65 9.97
CA LYS A 304 13.31 -11.90 9.89
C LYS A 304 12.96 -13.37 9.71
N ALA A 305 13.91 -14.19 9.27
CA ALA A 305 13.71 -15.62 9.10
C ALA A 305 13.89 -16.36 10.43
N LYS A 306 14.85 -15.94 11.26
CA LYS A 306 15.07 -16.49 12.60
C LYS A 306 14.18 -15.87 13.66
N GLY A 307 13.69 -14.65 13.43
CA GLY A 307 12.92 -13.92 14.44
C GLY A 307 13.82 -13.32 15.52
N GLU A 308 14.94 -12.72 15.13
CA GLU A 308 15.93 -12.17 16.07
C GLU A 308 16.35 -10.74 15.72
N VAL A 309 16.48 -9.89 16.75
CA VAL A 309 17.15 -8.59 16.68
C VAL A 309 18.36 -8.61 17.60
N HIS A 310 19.53 -8.28 17.08
CA HIS A 310 20.78 -8.15 17.82
C HIS A 310 21.12 -6.67 17.89
N HIS A 311 21.30 -6.14 19.10
CA HIS A 311 21.72 -4.76 19.31
C HIS A 311 22.54 -4.59 20.60
N ARG A 312 23.77 -4.06 20.50
CA ARG A 312 24.65 -3.79 21.67
C ARG A 312 24.84 -5.00 22.58
N GLY A 313 25.09 -6.16 21.96
CA GLY A 313 25.27 -7.44 22.64
C GLY A 313 24.00 -8.06 23.25
N LYS A 314 22.82 -7.43 23.08
CA LYS A 314 21.53 -8.00 23.49
C LYS A 314 20.85 -8.65 22.29
N VAL A 315 20.15 -9.75 22.57
CA VAL A 315 19.31 -10.45 21.59
C VAL A 315 17.86 -10.35 22.02
N TYR A 316 17.01 -9.90 21.10
CA TYR A 316 15.56 -9.83 21.26
C TYR A 316 14.94 -10.82 20.28
N SER A 317 13.91 -11.56 20.72
CA SER A 317 13.21 -12.52 19.87
C SER A 317 11.83 -12.02 19.47
N PHE A 318 11.41 -12.35 18.25
CA PHE A 318 10.08 -12.09 17.71
C PHE A 318 9.62 -13.26 16.84
N THR A 319 8.34 -13.28 16.48
CA THR A 319 7.74 -14.28 15.58
C THR A 319 8.30 -14.08 14.16
N PRO A 320 8.94 -15.08 13.54
CA PRO A 320 9.49 -14.93 12.19
C PRO A 320 8.45 -14.43 11.17
N VAL A 321 8.84 -13.47 10.33
CA VAL A 321 7.97 -12.81 9.33
C VAL A 321 8.47 -12.94 7.89
N PHE A 322 9.52 -13.75 7.66
CA PHE A 322 10.11 -13.92 6.34
C PHE A 322 9.95 -15.35 5.82
N HIS A 323 9.31 -15.47 4.65
CA HIS A 323 9.14 -16.74 3.96
C HIS A 323 9.65 -16.62 2.51
N LEU A 324 10.80 -17.21 2.23
CA LEU A 324 11.48 -17.19 0.91
C LEU A 324 10.58 -17.63 -0.26
N ALA A 325 9.62 -18.52 -0.02
CA ALA A 325 8.76 -19.10 -1.05
C ALA A 325 7.70 -18.14 -1.61
N ALA A 326 7.40 -17.02 -0.94
CA ALA A 326 6.37 -16.07 -1.36
C ALA A 326 6.85 -15.05 -2.41
N HIS A 327 8.17 -14.97 -2.65
CA HIS A 327 8.78 -13.87 -3.41
C HIS A 327 9.35 -14.26 -4.78
N THR A 328 9.33 -15.55 -5.16
CA THR A 328 10.11 -16.08 -6.31
C THR A 328 9.32 -16.63 -7.50
N SER A 329 7.99 -16.61 -7.51
CA SER A 329 7.23 -17.21 -8.62
C SER A 329 6.48 -16.18 -9.48
N LEU A 330 7.13 -15.74 -10.57
CA LEU A 330 6.42 -15.48 -11.84
C LEU A 330 6.14 -16.85 -12.47
N PRO A 331 4.90 -17.20 -12.85
CA PRO A 331 4.69 -18.24 -13.85
C PRO A 331 5.24 -17.71 -15.17
N LEU A 332 6.19 -18.44 -15.77
CA LEU A 332 6.71 -18.17 -17.10
C LEU A 332 5.55 -17.81 -18.04
N LEU A 333 5.60 -16.61 -18.62
CA LEU A 333 4.82 -16.28 -19.82
C LEU A 333 5.30 -17.24 -20.90
N GLN A 334 4.57 -18.34 -21.11
CA GLN A 334 4.70 -19.10 -22.35
C GLN A 334 4.22 -18.18 -23.46
N HIS A 335 5.15 -17.45 -24.07
CA HIS A 335 4.93 -16.91 -25.40
C HIS A 335 4.69 -18.11 -26.31
N GLY A 336 3.43 -18.27 -26.73
CA GLY A 336 3.08 -19.09 -27.88
C GLY A 336 3.75 -18.49 -29.11
N ALA A 337 4.90 -19.03 -29.48
CA ALA A 337 5.37 -18.96 -30.85
C ALA A 337 4.51 -19.94 -31.68
N THR A 338 3.75 -19.39 -32.62
CA THR A 338 3.29 -20.12 -33.80
C THR A 338 4.46 -20.61 -34.63
#